data_AF-A0A9D1KX43-F1
#
_entry.id   AF-A0A9D1KX43-F1
#
_cell.length_a   1.000
_cell.length_b   1.000
_cell.length_c   1.000
_cell.angle_alpha   90.00
_cell.angle_beta   90.00
_cell.angle_gamma   90.00
#
_symmetry.space_group_name_H-M   'P 1'
#
loop_
_entity.id
_entity.type
_entity.pdbx_description
1 polymer ?
#
loop_
_entity_poly.entity_id
_entity_poly.type
_entity_poly.pdbx_seq_one_letter_code
_entity_poly.pdbx_strand_id
1 'polypeptide(L)' 'MNKINVQIQKTGISFAQIAEKLGIDTEVLDKKLHQKDGEILTVREAHEIVKILKLPREQASDIFFAK' A
#
# COMPACT_ATOMS: atom_id res chain seq x y z
N MET A 1 9.12 -11.39 0.04
CA MET A 1 8.22 -10.78 -0.95
C MET A 1 7.06 -10.14 -0.19
N ASN A 2 6.93 -8.82 -0.21
CA ASN A 2 5.88 -8.12 0.55
C ASN A 2 4.51 -8.46 -0.07
N LYS A 3 3.55 -9.00 0.70
CA LYS A 3 2.22 -9.46 0.20
C LYS A 3 1.51 -8.37 -0.61
N ILE A 4 1.72 -7.12 -0.26
CA ILE A 4 1.19 -5.95 -0.95
C ILE A 4 1.71 -5.78 -2.38
N ASN A 5 3.00 -6.03 -2.63
CA ASN A 5 3.58 -5.92 -3.96
C ASN A 5 2.97 -6.94 -4.93
N VAL A 6 2.65 -8.14 -4.43
CA VAL A 6 1.96 -9.17 -5.21
C VAL A 6 0.56 -8.69 -5.61
N GLN A 7 -0.15 -8.02 -4.72
CA GLN A 7 -1.48 -7.49 -5.03
C GLN A 7 -1.43 -6.31 -6.00
N ILE A 8 -0.49 -5.40 -5.82
CA ILE A 8 -0.26 -4.28 -6.74
C ILE A 8 -0.04 -4.81 -8.16
N GLN A 9 0.83 -5.82 -8.32
CA GLN A 9 1.05 -6.47 -9.62
C GLN A 9 -0.20 -7.12 -10.20
N LYS A 10 -1.04 -7.77 -9.38
CA LYS A 10 -2.30 -8.40 -9.83
C LYS A 10 -3.34 -7.39 -10.32
N THR A 11 -3.36 -6.19 -9.75
CA THR A 11 -4.30 -5.14 -10.16
C THR A 11 -3.91 -4.41 -11.44
N GLY A 12 -2.66 -4.57 -11.91
CA GLY A 12 -2.11 -3.84 -13.05
C GLY A 12 -1.87 -2.34 -12.77
N ILE A 13 -2.06 -1.90 -11.53
CA ILE A 13 -1.80 -0.51 -11.12
C ILE A 13 -0.32 -0.39 -10.76
N SER A 14 0.31 0.66 -11.25
CA SER A 14 1.71 0.96 -10.92
C SER A 14 1.83 1.63 -9.56
N PHE A 15 2.96 1.42 -8.88
CA PHE A 15 3.26 2.06 -7.60
C PHE A 15 3.18 3.59 -7.67
N ALA A 16 3.61 4.17 -8.80
CA ALA A 16 3.48 5.60 -9.10
C ALA A 16 2.03 6.08 -9.12
N GLN A 17 1.10 5.30 -9.68
CA GLN A 17 -0.31 5.66 -9.71
C GLN A 17 -0.96 5.60 -8.32
N ILE A 18 -0.47 4.71 -7.44
CA ILE A 18 -0.92 4.64 -6.05
C ILE A 18 -0.42 5.88 -5.29
N ALA A 19 0.85 6.25 -5.47
CA ALA A 19 1.45 7.43 -4.86
C ALA A 19 0.74 8.72 -5.31
N GLU A 20 0.47 8.85 -6.61
CA GLU A 20 -0.29 9.98 -7.19
C GLU A 20 -1.69 10.08 -6.57
N LYS A 21 -2.41 8.95 -6.43
CA LYS A 21 -3.75 8.93 -5.82
C LYS A 21 -3.74 9.22 -4.32
N LEU A 22 -2.65 8.91 -3.64
CA LEU A 22 -2.44 9.25 -2.23
C LEU A 22 -1.95 10.69 -2.04
N GLY A 23 -1.49 11.36 -3.10
CA GLY A 23 -0.88 12.69 -3.04
C GLY A 23 0.48 12.69 -2.34
N ILE A 24 1.24 11.61 -2.45
CA ILE A 24 2.57 11.46 -1.85
C ILE A 24 3.60 11.08 -2.92
N ASP A 25 4.88 11.29 -2.64
CA ASP A 25 5.97 10.83 -3.48
C ASP A 25 6.08 9.30 -3.51
N THR A 26 6.53 8.76 -4.64
CA THR A 26 6.77 7.31 -4.80
C THR A 26 7.82 6.77 -3.85
N GLU A 27 8.88 7.54 -3.59
CA GLU A 27 9.88 7.17 -2.58
C GLU A 27 9.30 7.14 -1.18
N VAL A 28 8.41 8.08 -0.85
CA VAL A 28 7.72 8.13 0.45
C VAL A 28 6.83 6.89 0.59
N LEU A 29 6.06 6.57 -0.44
CA LEU A 29 5.23 5.36 -0.45
C LEU A 29 6.09 4.08 -0.32
N ASP A 30 7.24 4.00 -0.98
CA ASP A 30 8.15 2.83 -0.89
C ASP A 30 8.69 2.67 0.52
N LYS A 31 9.14 3.78 1.12
CA LYS A 31 9.66 3.81 2.50
C LYS A 31 8.58 3.37 3.48
N LYS A 32 7.36 3.90 3.37
CA LYS A 32 6.22 3.53 4.22
C LYS A 32 5.81 2.06 4.06
N LEU A 33 5.78 1.53 2.84
CA LEU A 33 5.39 0.14 2.58
C LEU A 33 6.45 -0.88 3.00
N HIS A 34 7.72 -0.50 2.96
CA HIS A 34 8.84 -1.33 3.41
C HIS A 34 9.31 -0.96 4.83
N GLN A 35 8.59 -0.08 5.53
CA GLN A 35 8.92 0.42 6.87
C GLN A 35 10.39 0.86 6.99
N LYS A 36 10.91 1.52 5.97
CA LYS A 36 12.27 2.09 5.96
C LYS A 36 12.26 3.46 6.62
N ASP A 37 13.38 3.84 7.21
CA ASP A 37 13.59 5.17 7.81
C ASP A 37 12.57 5.54 8.91
N GLY A 38 11.90 4.54 9.51
CA GLY A 38 10.86 4.77 10.53
C GLY A 38 9.54 5.32 9.98
N GLU A 39 9.39 5.41 8.66
CA GLU A 39 8.15 5.82 8.00
C GLU A 39 7.11 4.70 8.07
N ILE A 40 5.93 5.03 8.59
CA ILE A 40 4.82 4.10 8.78
C ILE A 40 3.64 4.54 7.93
N LEU A 41 2.93 3.57 7.36
CA LEU A 41 1.61 3.80 6.79
C LEU A 41 0.64 4.19 7.89
N THR A 42 -0.03 5.31 7.73
CA THR A 42 -1.19 5.66 8.55
C THR A 42 -2.38 4.79 8.18
N VAL A 43 -3.32 4.63 9.11
CA VAL A 43 -4.59 3.89 8.87
C VAL A 43 -5.35 4.47 7.68
N ARG A 44 -5.30 5.80 7.48
CA ARG A 44 -5.94 6.48 6.35
C ARG A 44 -5.30 6.08 5.02
N GLU A 45 -3.98 6.12 4.93
CA GLU A 45 -3.26 5.72 3.72
C GLU A 45 -3.49 4.24 3.40
N ALA A 46 -3.45 3.36 4.41
CA ALA A 46 -3.77 1.95 4.23
C ALA A 46 -5.20 1.76 3.68
N HIS A 47 -6.19 2.48 4.24
CA HIS A 47 -7.56 2.44 3.74
C HIS A 47 -7.69 2.91 2.29
N GLU A 48 -6.99 3.97 1.90
CA GLU A 48 -7.01 4.47 0.53
C GLU A 48 -6.33 3.48 -0.44
N ILE A 49 -5.20 2.88 -0.06
CA ILE A 49 -4.55 1.83 -0.87
C ILE A 49 -5.50 0.64 -1.07
N VAL A 50 -6.20 0.21 -0.02
CA VAL A 50 -7.20 -0.87 -0.11
C VAL A 50 -8.32 -0.54 -1.09
N LYS A 51 -8.82 0.71 -1.09
CA LYS A 51 -9.83 1.17 -2.05
C LYS A 51 -9.29 1.19 -3.48
N ILE A 52 -8.08 1.71 -3.68
CA ILE A 52 -7.43 1.82 -5.00
C ILE A 52 -7.23 0.43 -5.59
N LEU A 53 -6.71 -0.49 -4.79
CA LEU A 53 -6.44 -1.88 -5.19
C LEU A 53 -7.68 -2.77 -5.15
N LYS A 54 -8.85 -2.23 -4.74
CA LYS A 54 -10.11 -2.96 -4.57
C LYS A 54 -9.94 -4.26 -3.77
N LEU A 55 -9.11 -4.21 -2.73
CA LEU A 55 -8.81 -5.40 -1.93
C LEU A 55 -10.00 -5.75 -1.04
N PRO A 56 -10.38 -7.05 -0.97
CA PRO A 56 -11.36 -7.49 0.01
C PRO A 56 -10.82 -7.27 1.43
N ARG A 57 -11.71 -6.94 2.36
CA ARG A 57 -11.36 -6.53 3.74
C ARG A 57 -10.48 -7.56 4.47
N GLU A 58 -10.70 -8.84 4.21
CA GLU A 58 -9.90 -9.93 4.78
C GLU A 58 -8.45 -9.90 4.28
N GLN A 59 -8.24 -9.68 2.98
CA GLN A 59 -6.88 -9.53 2.42
C GLN A 59 -6.22 -8.23 2.88
N ALA A 60 -6.98 -7.13 2.97
CA ALA A 60 -6.47 -5.88 3.53
C ALA A 60 -5.97 -6.07 4.98
N SER A 61 -6.74 -6.78 5.80
CA SER A 61 -6.37 -7.10 7.18
C SER A 61 -5.08 -7.93 7.23
N ASP A 62 -4.97 -8.95 6.38
CA ASP A 62 -3.79 -9.81 6.30
C ASP A 62 -2.52 -9.10 5.75
N ILE A 63 -2.69 -8.04 4.96
CA ILE A 63 -1.58 -7.32 4.34
C ILE A 63 -1.07 -6.18 5.24
N PHE A 64 -1.97 -5.41 5.85
CA PHE A 64 -1.63 -4.19 6.59
C PHE A 64 -1.69 -4.36 8.11
N PHE A 65 -2.43 -5.35 8.60
CA PHE A 65 -2.74 -5.51 10.02
C PHE A 65 -2.35 -6.90 10.57
N ALA A 66 -1.82 -7.80 9.73
CA ALA A 66 -1.25 -9.06 10.21
C ALA A 66 0.05 -8.77 10.96
N LYS A 67 0.07 -9.19 12.22
CA LYS A 67 1.18 -9.03 13.15
C LYS A 67 2.20 -10.15 12.97
#